data_AF-A0A4Q6E165-F1
#
_entry.id   AF-A0A4Q6E165-F1
#
_cell.length_a   1.000
_cell.length_b   1.000
_cell.length_c   1.000
_cell.angle_alpha   90.00
_cell.angle_beta   90.00
_cell.angle_gamma   90.00
#
_symmetry.space_group_name_H-M   'P 1'
#
loop_
_entity.id
_entity.type
_entity.pdbx_description
1 polymer ?
#
loop_
_entity_poly.entity_id
_entity_poly.type
_entity_poly.pdbx_seq_one_letter_code
_entity_poly.pdbx_strand_id
1 'polypeptide(L)' 'MEEVLNSPIMYATQYWGAPAFIKISPAENGYDLQINDQHMAMLTYGDNLVLQDVEGRFDDEQMINEITMRIEAKVH' A
#
# COMPACT_ATOMS: atom_id res chain seq x y z
N MET A 1 -3.24 21.76 -9.11
CA MET A 1 -2.40 20.62 -9.54
C MET A 1 -2.59 19.54 -8.48
N GLU A 2 -3.83 19.06 -8.30
CA GLU A 2 -4.28 18.27 -7.13
C GLU A 2 -4.85 16.89 -7.53
N GLU A 3 -4.90 16.54 -8.81
CA GLU A 3 -5.53 15.29 -9.26
C GLU A 3 -4.61 14.05 -9.15
N VAL A 4 -3.30 14.23 -9.01
CA VAL A 4 -2.36 13.09 -9.01
C VAL A 4 -2.39 12.32 -7.68
N LEU A 5 -2.69 12.99 -6.57
CA LEU A 5 -2.70 12.41 -5.22
C LEU A 5 -3.92 11.52 -4.93
N ASN A 6 -4.98 11.60 -5.74
CA ASN A 6 -6.23 10.85 -5.52
C ASN A 6 -6.37 9.59 -6.39
N SER A 7 -5.40 9.31 -7.26
CA SER A 7 -5.48 8.16 -8.17
C SER A 7 -4.89 6.90 -7.54
N PRO A 8 -5.61 5.75 -7.54
CA PRO A 8 -5.09 4.51 -7.00
C PRO A 8 -3.80 4.06 -7.70
N ILE A 9 -2.92 3.38 -6.96
CA ILE A 9 -1.74 2.70 -7.49
C ILE A 9 -2.12 1.25 -7.71
N MET A 10 -1.87 0.73 -8.91
CA MET A 10 -2.17 -0.67 -9.25
C MET A 10 -0.94 -1.31 -9.89
N TYR A 11 -0.57 -2.48 -9.43
CA TYR A 11 0.54 -3.25 -10.01
C TYR A 11 0.38 -4.74 -9.69
N ALA A 12 1.03 -5.57 -10.50
CA ALA A 12 1.16 -7.00 -10.25
C ALA A 12 2.57 -7.31 -9.73
N THR A 13 2.65 -8.17 -8.73
CA THR A 13 3.88 -8.66 -8.12
C THR A 13 3.68 -10.11 -7.65
N GLN A 14 4.61 -10.63 -6.83
CA GLN A 14 4.50 -11.94 -6.21
C GLN A 14 4.74 -11.80 -4.70
N TYR A 15 3.75 -12.17 -3.88
CA TYR A 15 3.85 -12.24 -2.43
C TYR A 15 3.57 -13.67 -1.96
N TRP A 16 4.30 -14.13 -0.94
CA TRP A 16 4.21 -15.50 -0.40
C TRP A 16 4.31 -16.62 -1.46
N GLY A 17 5.05 -16.39 -2.55
CA GLY A 17 5.21 -17.37 -3.62
C GLY A 17 4.05 -17.42 -4.62
N ALA A 18 3.04 -16.56 -4.50
CA ALA A 18 1.87 -16.51 -5.38
C ALA A 18 1.71 -15.16 -6.09
N PRO A 19 1.13 -15.12 -7.29
CA PRO A 19 0.79 -13.87 -7.95
C PRO A 19 -0.11 -12.99 -7.07
N ALA A 20 0.24 -11.71 -6.99
CA ALA A 20 -0.43 -10.73 -6.18
C ALA A 20 -0.75 -9.48 -7.03
N PHE A 21 -2.03 -9.20 -7.20
CA PHE A 21 -2.54 -7.97 -7.79
C PHE A 21 -2.80 -6.98 -6.67
N ILE A 22 -2.01 -5.91 -6.66
CA ILE A 22 -2.02 -4.91 -5.62
C ILE A 22 -2.78 -3.69 -6.12
N LYS A 23 -3.71 -3.22 -5.29
CA LYS A 23 -4.38 -1.94 -5.47
C LYS A 23 -4.29 -1.16 -4.17
N ILE A 24 -3.71 0.02 -4.26
CA ILE A 24 -3.55 0.96 -3.15
C ILE A 24 -4.41 2.17 -3.47
N SER A 25 -5.37 2.50 -2.62
CA SER A 25 -6.27 3.62 -2.81
C SER A 25 -6.03 4.67 -1.73
N PRO A 26 -5.82 5.95 -2.09
CA PRO A 26 -5.72 7.03 -1.10
C PRO A 26 -7.00 7.08 -0.25
N ALA A 27 -6.82 7.20 1.07
CA ALA A 27 -7.90 7.33 2.06
C ALA A 27 -7.65 8.60 2.91
N GLU A 28 -8.66 9.02 3.68
CA GLU A 28 -8.63 10.29 4.44
C GLU A 28 -7.40 10.42 5.36
N ASN A 29 -6.95 9.32 5.95
CA ASN A 29 -5.82 9.29 6.90
C ASN A 29 -4.75 8.24 6.54
N GLY A 30 -4.66 7.83 5.27
CA GLY A 30 -3.70 6.79 4.85
C GLY A 30 -4.02 6.17 3.50
N TYR A 31 -3.86 4.86 3.40
CA TYR A 31 -4.08 4.11 2.17
C TYR A 31 -4.80 2.80 2.43
N ASP A 32 -5.82 2.50 1.63
CA ASP A 32 -6.45 1.20 1.58
C ASP A 32 -5.65 0.29 0.65
N LEU A 33 -5.06 -0.77 1.22
CA LEU A 33 -4.36 -1.82 0.48
C LEU A 33 -5.33 -2.98 0.19
N GLN A 34 -5.41 -3.37 -1.08
CA GLN A 34 -6.13 -4.54 -1.56
C GLN A 34 -5.15 -5.46 -2.30
N ILE A 35 -5.14 -6.74 -1.93
CA ILE A 35 -4.36 -7.80 -2.58
C ILE A 35 -5.31 -8.86 -3.13
N ASN A 36 -5.26 -9.11 -4.43
CA ASN A 36 -6.09 -10.09 -5.15
C ASN A 36 -7.61 -9.93 -4.90
N ASP A 37 -8.08 -8.71 -4.60
CA ASP A 37 -9.46 -8.41 -4.19
C ASP A 37 -9.96 -9.20 -2.95
N GLN A 38 -9.06 -9.88 -2.24
CA GLN A 38 -9.38 -10.80 -1.14
C GLN A 38 -8.81 -10.36 0.19
N HIS A 39 -7.61 -9.77 0.18
CA HIS A 39 -6.97 -9.30 1.41
C HIS A 39 -7.00 -7.77 1.43
N MET A 40 -7.56 -7.22 2.49
CA MET A 40 -7.67 -5.78 2.70
C MET A 40 -6.96 -5.38 3.98
N ALA A 41 -6.20 -4.29 3.96
CA ALA A 41 -5.68 -3.64 5.15
C ALA A 41 -5.65 -2.12 4.97
N MET A 42 -5.62 -1.42 6.09
CA MET A 42 -5.41 0.02 6.13
C MET A 42 -3.94 0.30 6.51
N LEU A 43 -3.24 1.00 5.62
CA LEU A 43 -1.87 1.44 5.85
C LEU A 43 -1.85 2.91 6.27
N THR A 44 -1.13 3.23 7.35
CA THR A 44 -0.93 4.61 7.79
C THR A 44 0.55 4.88 8.03
N TYR A 45 1.00 6.10 7.79
CA TYR A 45 2.35 6.51 8.17
C TYR A 45 2.47 6.57 9.70
N GLY A 46 3.40 5.79 10.26
CA GLY A 46 3.79 5.89 11.68
C GLY A 46 4.83 7.00 11.91
N ASP A 47 5.32 7.12 13.15
CA ASP A 47 6.24 8.18 13.60
C ASP A 47 7.53 8.33 12.76
N ASN A 48 7.95 7.26 12.07
CA ASN A 48 9.15 7.25 11.23
C ASN A 48 8.85 7.43 9.73
N LEU A 49 7.64 7.86 9.35
CA LEU A 49 7.17 7.90 7.95
C LEU A 49 7.23 6.53 7.26
N VAL A 50 7.19 5.46 8.05
CA VAL A 50 7.07 4.09 7.55
C VAL A 50 5.59 3.73 7.53
N LEU A 51 5.10 3.17 6.43
CA LEU A 51 3.75 2.63 6.39
C LEU A 51 3.64 1.45 7.34
N GLN A 52 2.58 1.45 8.13
CA GLN A 52 2.25 0.37 9.04
C GLN A 52 0.84 -0.11 8.76
N ASP A 53 0.66 -1.43 8.75
CA ASP A 53 -0.67 -2.02 8.79
C ASP A 53 -1.28 -1.83 10.17
N VAL A 54 -2.33 -1.01 10.24
CA VAL A 54 -3.03 -0.68 11.48
C VAL A 54 -3.69 -1.91 12.09
N GLU A 55 -4.10 -2.87 11.27
CA GLU A 55 -4.81 -4.07 11.69
C GLU A 55 -3.87 -5.26 11.94
N GLY A 56 -2.58 -5.12 11.62
CA GLY A 56 -1.58 -6.17 11.77
C GLY A 56 -1.89 -7.44 10.98
N ARG A 57 -2.59 -7.31 9.85
CA ARG A 57 -2.94 -8.41 8.93
C ARG A 57 -1.77 -8.82 8.05
N PHE A 58 -0.81 -7.93 7.88
CA PHE A 58 0.39 -8.13 7.08
C PHE A 58 1.65 -7.88 7.91
N ASP A 59 2.50 -8.89 8.02
CA ASP A 59 3.77 -8.88 8.76
C ASP A 59 5.01 -8.95 7.85
N ASP A 60 4.81 -8.96 6.53
CA ASP A 60 5.89 -9.01 5.56
C ASP A 60 6.53 -7.62 5.35
N GLU A 61 7.67 -7.40 6.01
CA GLU A 61 8.43 -6.15 5.91
C GLU A 61 8.87 -5.83 4.47
N GLN A 62 9.16 -6.82 3.63
CA GLN A 62 9.58 -6.58 2.25
C GLN A 62 8.42 -6.04 1.43
N MET A 63 7.22 -6.61 1.62
CA MET A 63 6.00 -6.13 0.99
C MET A 63 5.70 -4.67 1.40
N ILE A 64 5.73 -4.37 2.70
CA ILE A 64 5.45 -3.02 3.21
C ILE A 64 6.47 -2.00 2.69
N ASN A 65 7.75 -2.37 2.61
CA ASN A 65 8.79 -1.51 2.04
C ASN A 65 8.56 -1.24 0.54
N GLU A 66 8.19 -2.26 -0.25
CA GLU A 66 7.87 -2.08 -1.68
C GLU A 66 6.68 -1.14 -1.87
N ILE A 67 5.60 -1.36 -1.10
CA ILE A 67 4.41 -0.53 -1.12
C ILE A 67 4.74 0.92 -0.78
N THR A 68 5.55 1.13 0.27
CA THR A 68 6.01 2.46 0.69
C THR A 68 6.75 3.16 -0.46
N MET A 69 7.76 2.51 -1.05
CA MET A 69 8.51 3.10 -2.17
C MET A 69 7.62 3.50 -3.36
N ARG A 70 6.58 2.71 -3.65
CA ARG A 70 5.66 3.01 -4.76
C ARG A 70 4.73 4.17 -4.47
N ILE A 71 4.30 4.32 -3.22
CA ILE A 71 3.51 5.48 -2.77
C ILE A 71 4.38 6.73 -2.85
N GLU A 72 5.59 6.70 -2.28
CA GLU A 72 6.54 7.81 -2.32
C GLU A 72 6.87 8.24 -3.76
N ALA A 73 7.12 7.28 -4.66
CA ALA A 73 7.41 7.56 -6.07
C ALA A 73 6.23 8.14 -6.87
N LYS A 74 5.01 8.11 -6.33
CA LYS A 74 3.84 8.75 -6.94
C LYS A 74 3.51 10.12 -6.31
N VAL A 75 3.94 10.33 -5.06
CA VAL A 75 3.76 11.57 -4.31
C VAL A 75 4.85 12.60 -4.67
N HIS A 76 6.06 12.15 -5.03
CA HIS A 76 7.20 12.98 -5.44
C HIS A 76 7.46 12.96 -6.94
#